data_AF-A0A9P1L3D0-F1
#
_entry.id   AF-A0A9P1L3D0-F1
#
_cell.length_a   1.000
_cell.length_b   1.000
_cell.length_c   1.000
_cell.angle_alpha   90.00
_cell.angle_beta   90.00
_cell.angle_gamma   90.00
#
_symmetry.space_group_name_H-M   'P 1'
#
loop_
_entity.id
_entity.type
_entity.pdbx_description
1 polymer ?
#
loop_
_entity_poly.entity_id
_entity_poly.type
_entity_poly.pdbx_seq_one_letter_code
_entity_poly.pdbx_strand_id
1 'polypeptide(L)'
;MNINTSLLNRLEFIEFKQHILFLKQPNHKVKVFSDLSLDEYLNIKDYVNKFEELLKLNNSLSFKDFTNGLYDICPKIKTYPESPVLIAKILMGYSNYDLLFSHNN
;
A
#
# COMPACT_ATOMS: atom_id res chain seq x y z
N MET A 1 -11.05 -8.01 -24.47
CA MET A 1 -11.97 -8.25 -23.35
C MET A 1 -12.11 -6.93 -22.60
N ASN A 2 -13.28 -6.29 -22.64
CA ASN A 2 -13.46 -4.98 -22.00
C ASN A 2 -13.75 -5.23 -20.52
N ILE A 3 -12.70 -5.24 -19.70
CA ILE A 3 -12.84 -5.46 -18.26
C ILE A 3 -13.61 -4.25 -17.71
N ASN A 4 -14.70 -4.50 -16.98
CA ASN A 4 -15.39 -3.44 -16.27
C ASN A 4 -14.47 -2.93 -15.14
N THR A 5 -13.77 -1.82 -15.39
CA THR A 5 -12.77 -1.24 -14.48
C THR A 5 -13.35 -0.97 -13.09
N SER A 6 -14.62 -0.57 -12.99
CA SER A 6 -15.28 -0.33 -11.71
C SER A 6 -15.45 -1.62 -10.91
N LEU A 7 -15.83 -2.72 -11.57
CA LEU A 7 -15.94 -4.02 -10.92
C LEU A 7 -14.57 -4.54 -10.46
N LEU A 8 -13.55 -4.43 -11.33
CA LEU A 8 -12.18 -4.84 -10.99
C LEU A 8 -11.66 -4.08 -9.77
N ASN A 9 -11.78 -2.75 -9.76
CA ASN A 9 -11.34 -1.91 -8.66
C ASN A 9 -11.99 -2.31 -7.32
N ARG A 10 -13.28 -2.68 -7.35
CA ARG A 10 -14.00 -3.14 -6.16
C ARG A 10 -13.52 -4.51 -5.67
N LEU A 11 -13.20 -5.43 -6.59
CA LEU A 11 -12.67 -6.75 -6.25
C LEU A 11 -11.28 -6.62 -5.62
N GLU A 12 -10.36 -5.90 -6.27
CA GLU A 12 -9.03 -5.67 -5.74
C GLU A 12 -9.07 -4.97 -4.38
N PHE A 13 -10.02 -4.06 -4.16
CA PHE A 13 -10.20 -3.41 -2.86
C PHE A 13 -10.62 -4.40 -1.76
N ILE A 14 -11.49 -5.35 -2.09
CA ILE A 14 -11.89 -6.43 -1.16
C ILE A 14 -10.69 -7.33 -0.86
N GLU A 15 -9.93 -7.73 -1.88
CA GLU A 15 -8.71 -8.54 -1.73
C GLU A 15 -7.67 -7.83 -0.88
N PHE A 16 -7.46 -6.53 -1.09
CA PHE A 16 -6.59 -5.70 -0.26
C PHE A 16 -7.02 -5.76 1.22
N LYS A 17 -8.31 -5.59 1.53
CA LYS A 17 -8.80 -5.70 2.91
C LYS A 17 -8.59 -7.09 3.49
N GLN A 18 -8.76 -8.15 2.69
CA GLN A 18 -8.51 -9.53 3.14
C GLN A 18 -7.03 -9.76 3.44
N HIS A 19 -6.12 -9.31 2.59
CA HIS A 19 -4.68 -9.40 2.83
C HIS A 19 -4.26 -8.68 4.11
N ILE A 20 -4.83 -7.50 4.40
CA ILE A 20 -4.59 -6.81 5.67
C ILE A 20 -4.99 -7.69 6.87
N LEU A 21 -6.14 -8.37 6.80
CA LEU A 21 -6.59 -9.26 7.89
C LEU A 21 -5.66 -10.45 8.12
N PHE A 22 -5.05 -10.98 7.06
CA PHE A 22 -4.10 -12.10 7.15
C PHE A 22 -2.70 -11.68 7.60
N LEU A 23 -2.26 -10.48 7.22
CA LEU A 23 -0.89 -10.03 7.45
C LEU A 23 -0.71 -9.18 8.72
N LYS A 24 -1.80 -8.62 9.27
CA LYS A 24 -1.73 -7.85 10.52
C LYS A 24 -1.24 -8.70 11.68
N GLN A 25 -0.65 -8.05 12.69
CA GLN A 25 -0.38 -8.73 13.95
C GLN A 25 -1.70 -9.18 14.63
N PRO A 26 -1.74 -10.37 15.27
CA PRO A 26 -2.96 -10.95 15.83
C PRO A 26 -3.70 -10.01 16.80
N ASN A 27 -2.94 -9.31 17.64
CA ASN A 27 -3.46 -8.46 18.71
C ASN A 27 -3.81 -7.03 18.28
N HIS A 28 -3.54 -6.66 17.02
CA HIS A 28 -3.70 -5.30 16.54
C HIS A 28 -5.04 -5.12 15.81
N LYS A 29 -5.78 -4.06 16.20
CA LYS A 29 -7.01 -3.65 15.51
C LYS A 29 -6.65 -2.82 14.28
N VAL A 30 -6.86 -3.38 13.09
CA VAL A 30 -6.66 -2.72 11.79
C VAL A 30 -7.88 -1.89 11.35
N LYS A 31 -8.55 -1.25 12.31
CA LYS A 31 -9.80 -0.52 12.06
C LYS A 31 -9.64 0.57 10.98
N VAL A 32 -8.45 1.17 10.89
CA VAL A 32 -8.16 2.15 9.85
C VAL A 32 -8.37 1.60 8.43
N PHE A 33 -8.07 0.32 8.20
CA PHE A 33 -8.24 -0.32 6.89
C PHE A 33 -9.68 -0.79 6.64
N SER A 34 -10.44 -1.10 7.69
CA SER A 34 -11.89 -1.34 7.53
C SER A 34 -12.59 -0.06 7.08
N ASP A 35 -12.16 1.08 7.63
CA ASP A 35 -12.77 2.40 7.45
C ASP A 35 -12.32 3.12 6.16
N LEU A 36 -11.39 2.52 5.39
CA LEU A 36 -11.03 3.04 4.06
C LEU A 36 -12.23 2.99 3.11
N SER A 37 -12.38 4.06 2.32
CA SER A 37 -13.23 4.08 1.14
C SER A 37 -12.53 3.49 -0.09
N LEU A 38 -13.31 3.19 -1.14
CA LEU A 38 -12.75 2.73 -2.41
C LEU A 38 -11.83 3.80 -3.02
N ASP A 39 -12.23 5.07 -2.99
CA ASP A 39 -11.44 6.16 -3.56
C ASP A 39 -10.11 6.37 -2.82
N GLU A 40 -10.12 6.24 -1.49
CA GLU A 40 -8.88 6.29 -0.70
C GLU A 40 -7.94 5.13 -1.04
N TYR A 41 -8.49 3.92 -1.23
CA TYR A 41 -7.72 2.78 -1.71
C TYR A 41 -7.14 3.01 -3.11
N LEU A 42 -7.92 3.56 -4.05
CA LEU A 42 -7.44 3.84 -5.40
C LEU A 42 -6.30 4.87 -5.39
N ASN A 43 -6.40 5.91 -4.56
CA ASN A 43 -5.32 6.88 -4.37
C ASN A 43 -4.06 6.22 -3.80
N ILE A 44 -4.20 5.31 -2.83
CA ILE A 44 -3.07 4.53 -2.29
C ILE A 44 -2.46 3.64 -3.38
N LYS A 45 -3.28 2.92 -4.15
CA LYS A 45 -2.83 2.04 -5.24
C LYS A 45 -2.06 2.81 -6.31
N ASP A 46 -2.61 3.93 -6.76
CA ASP A 46 -1.98 4.80 -7.75
C ASP A 46 -0.66 5.37 -7.24
N TYR A 47 -0.59 5.72 -5.96
CA TYR A 47 0.65 6.14 -5.33
C TYR A 47 1.70 5.05 -5.34
N VAL A 48 1.34 3.84 -4.89
CA VAL A 48 2.27 2.70 -4.86
C VAL A 48 2.82 2.43 -6.26
N ASN A 49 1.95 2.35 -7.27
CA ASN A 49 2.38 2.12 -8.66
C ASN A 49 3.37 3.18 -9.15
N LYS A 50 3.09 4.48 -8.91
CA LYS A 50 4.00 5.57 -9.27
C LYS A 50 5.31 5.50 -8.50
N PHE A 51 5.25 5.15 -7.21
CA PHE A 51 6.45 5.03 -6.40
C PHE A 51 7.35 3.89 -6.90
N GLU A 52 6.78 2.76 -7.30
CA GLU A 52 7.53 1.64 -7.90
C GLU A 52 8.21 2.02 -9.22
N GLU A 53 7.55 2.80 -10.07
CA GLU A 53 8.16 3.33 -11.30
C GLU A 53 9.37 4.21 -10.98
N LEU A 54 9.24 5.11 -9.99
CA LEU A 54 10.35 5.97 -9.56
C LEU A 54 11.48 5.18 -8.91
N LEU A 55 11.15 4.16 -8.11
CA LEU A 55 12.13 3.29 -7.45
C LEU A 55 13.05 2.59 -8.46
N LYS A 56 12.51 2.17 -9.60
CA LYS A 56 13.28 1.56 -10.71
C LYS A 56 14.20 2.55 -11.43
N LEU A 57 13.82 3.83 -11.46
CA LEU A 57 14.58 4.89 -12.13
C LEU A 57 15.63 5.52 -11.22
N ASN A 58 15.38 5.53 -9.91
CA ASN A 58 16.18 6.24 -8.93
C ASN A 58 16.35 5.42 -7.64
N ASN A 59 17.51 4.74 -7.52
CA ASN A 59 17.84 3.88 -6.38
C ASN A 59 18.00 4.62 -5.03
N SER A 60 17.81 5.93 -4.96
CA SER A 60 17.94 6.71 -3.71
C SER A 60 16.63 6.88 -2.92
N LEU A 61 15.50 6.44 -3.47
CA LEU A 61 14.22 6.52 -2.77
C LEU A 61 14.19 5.56 -1.58
N SER A 62 13.91 6.10 -0.40
CA SER A 62 13.90 5.35 0.85
C SER A 62 12.50 4.93 1.28
N PHE A 63 12.43 3.96 2.20
CA PHE A 63 11.17 3.61 2.88
C PHE A 63 10.55 4.80 3.64
N LYS A 64 11.37 5.77 4.08
CA LYS A 64 10.87 7.00 4.71
C LYS A 64 10.13 7.89 3.71
N ASP A 65 10.65 8.02 2.49
CA ASP A 65 10.01 8.78 1.42
C ASP A 65 8.67 8.14 1.02
N PHE A 66 8.67 6.80 0.91
CA PHE A 66 7.46 6.02 0.69
C PHE A 66 6.40 6.27 1.79
N THR A 67 6.84 6.19 3.05
CA THR A 67 5.96 6.39 4.20
C THR A 67 5.35 7.78 4.22
N ASN A 68 6.16 8.82 3.99
CA ASN A 68 5.69 10.21 3.98
C ASN A 68 4.66 10.46 2.87
N GLY A 69 4.91 9.96 1.65
CA GLY A 69 3.96 10.15 0.55
C GLY A 69 2.63 9.42 0.78
N LEU A 70 2.66 8.19 1.30
CA LEU A 70 1.45 7.47 1.71
C LEU A 70 0.60 8.27 2.71
N TYR A 71 1.30 8.88 3.66
CA TYR A 71 0.75 9.67 4.76
C TYR A 71 0.18 11.02 4.34
N ASP A 72 0.66 11.59 3.24
CA ASP A 72 0.10 12.80 2.64
C ASP A 72 -1.18 12.47 1.85
N ILE A 73 -1.21 11.30 1.19
CA ILE A 73 -2.34 10.86 0.36
C ILE A 73 -3.49 10.32 1.19
N CYS A 74 -3.19 9.52 2.21
CA CYS A 74 -4.19 8.99 3.13
C CYS A 74 -3.72 9.21 4.58
N PRO A 75 -4.02 10.37 5.19
CA PRO A 75 -3.57 10.64 6.56
C PRO A 75 -4.10 9.66 7.60
N LYS A 76 -5.26 9.01 7.34
CA LYS A 76 -5.90 8.07 8.27
C LYS A 76 -4.96 6.92 8.65
N ILE A 77 -4.20 6.37 7.69
CA ILE A 77 -3.32 5.21 7.92
C ILE A 77 -2.16 5.50 8.89
N LYS A 78 -1.85 6.77 9.18
CA LYS A 78 -0.90 7.17 10.25
C LYS A 78 -1.27 6.61 11.62
N THR A 79 -2.56 6.39 11.86
CA THR A 79 -3.05 5.85 13.15
C THR A 79 -2.63 4.40 13.40
N TYR A 80 -2.13 3.70 12.38
CA TYR A 80 -1.60 2.36 12.49
C TYR A 80 -0.16 2.34 11.96
N PRO A 81 0.87 2.34 12.85
CA PRO A 81 2.27 2.55 12.46
C PRO A 81 2.83 1.57 11.42
N GLU A 82 2.33 0.33 11.38
CA GLU A 82 2.78 -0.68 10.40
C GLU A 82 2.07 -0.55 9.05
N SER A 83 1.19 0.43 8.87
CA SER A 83 0.44 0.58 7.62
C SER A 83 1.33 0.65 6.39
N PRO A 84 2.42 1.44 6.37
CA PRO A 84 3.28 1.53 5.19
C PRO A 84 3.89 0.17 4.84
N VAL A 85 4.32 -0.61 5.83
CA VAL A 85 4.88 -1.96 5.60
C VAL A 85 3.83 -2.89 5.01
N LEU A 86 2.62 -2.92 5.59
CA LEU A 86 1.53 -3.75 5.08
C LEU A 86 1.13 -3.35 3.66
N ILE A 87 0.99 -2.06 3.39
CA ILE A 87 0.62 -1.54 2.07
C ILE A 87 1.70 -1.90 1.04
N ALA A 88 2.97 -1.67 1.34
CA ALA A 88 4.06 -2.07 0.46
C ALA A 88 4.03 -3.57 0.19
N LYS A 89 3.87 -4.40 1.23
CA LYS A 89 3.86 -5.85 1.10
C LYS A 89 2.72 -6.40 0.25
N ILE A 90 1.56 -5.73 0.28
CA ILE A 90 0.35 -6.18 -0.43
C ILE A 90 0.32 -5.65 -1.86
N LEU A 91 0.70 -4.40 -2.08
CA LEU A 91 0.48 -3.71 -3.36
C LEU A 91 1.74 -3.57 -4.22
N MET A 92 2.95 -3.65 -3.66
CA MET A 92 4.17 -3.63 -4.46
C MET A 92 4.50 -5.02 -5.03
N GLY A 93 5.08 -5.03 -6.22
CA GLY A 93 5.76 -6.18 -6.78
C GLY A 93 6.94 -6.61 -5.90
N TYR A 94 7.11 -7.92 -5.77
CA TYR A 94 8.09 -8.55 -4.87
C TYR A 94 9.51 -7.97 -4.99
N SER A 95 10.01 -7.79 -6.22
CA SER A 95 11.35 -7.22 -6.45
C SER A 95 11.51 -5.78 -5.98
N ASN A 96 10.45 -4.96 -6.10
CA ASN A 96 10.48 -3.56 -5.68
C ASN A 96 10.32 -3.45 -4.17
N TYR A 97 9.49 -4.33 -3.57
CA TYR A 97 9.41 -4.46 -2.12
C TYR A 97 10.78 -4.80 -1.54
N ASP A 98 11.45 -5.84 -2.04
CA ASP A 98 12.78 -6.21 -1.58
C ASP A 98 13.79 -5.08 -1.76
N LEU A 99 13.75 -4.37 -2.89
CA LEU A 99 14.63 -3.21 -3.12
C LEU A 99 14.36 -2.07 -2.12
N LEU A 100 13.10 -1.76 -1.83
CA LEU A 100 12.72 -0.73 -0.85
C LEU A 100 13.23 -1.05 0.56
N PHE A 101 13.25 -2.33 0.94
CA PHE A 101 13.69 -2.78 2.26
C PHE A 101 15.15 -3.27 2.31
N SER A 102 15.83 -3.36 1.17
CA SER A 102 17.22 -3.86 1.08
C SER A 102 18.24 -3.02 1.85
N HIS A 103 17.95 -1.73 2.06
CA HIS A 103 18.83 -0.78 2.76
C HIS A 103 18.46 -0.56 4.24
N ASN A 104 17.50 -1.33 4.79
CA ASN A 104 17.06 -1.23 6.19
C ASN A 104 17.74 -2.26 7.12
N ASN A 105 18.90 -2.80 6.73
CA ASN A 105 19.75 -3.66 7.58
C ASN A 105 20.93 -2.87 8.15
#